data_AF-A0AAE8LQG5-F1
#
_entry.id   AF-A0AAE8LQG5-F1
#
_cell.length_a   1.000
_cell.length_b   1.000
_cell.length_c   1.000
_cell.angle_alpha   90.00
_cell.angle_beta   90.00
_cell.angle_gamma   90.00
#
_symmetry.space_group_name_H-M   'P 1'
#
loop_
_entity.id
_entity.type
_entity.pdbx_description
1 polymer ?
#
loop_
_entity_poly.entity_id
_entity_poly.type
_entity_poly.pdbx_seq_one_letter_code
_entity_poly.pdbx_strand_id
1 'polypeptide(L)' 'MQKSHKSLILALALIIGGVLAFFLFLYLTGHDPDESPLTLIEWVIGGALIGPGFGYLLRWRAVK' A
#
# COMPACT_ATOMS: atom_id res chain seq x y z
N MET A 1 20.86 -14.89 -3.05
CA MET A 1 20.51 -13.52 -3.53
C MET A 1 19.24 -13.46 -4.41
N GLN A 2 19.02 -14.37 -5.37
CA GLN A 2 17.87 -14.28 -6.30
C GLN A 2 16.47 -14.33 -5.64
N LYS A 3 16.27 -15.13 -4.58
CA LYS A 3 15.01 -15.14 -3.79
C LYS A 3 14.76 -13.82 -3.05
N SER A 4 15.81 -13.15 -2.62
CA SER A 4 15.76 -11.87 -1.90
C SER A 4 15.30 -10.74 -2.84
N HIS A 5 15.81 -10.68 -4.07
CA HIS A 5 15.35 -9.70 -5.07
C HIS A 5 13.87 -9.89 -5.45
N LYS A 6 13.41 -11.13 -5.60
CA LYS A 6 11.99 -11.42 -5.89
C LYS A 6 11.06 -10.93 -4.77
N SER A 7 11.47 -11.09 -3.51
CA SER A 7 10.70 -10.59 -2.36
C SER A 7 10.63 -9.06 -2.34
N LEU A 8 11.70 -8.37 -2.73
CA LEU A 8 11.73 -6.92 -2.81
C LEU A 8 10.81 -6.40 -3.94
N ILE A 9 10.86 -7.04 -5.11
CA ILE A 9 9.98 -6.71 -6.24
C ILE A 9 8.52 -6.92 -5.86
N LEU A 10 8.20 -8.04 -5.18
CA LEU A 10 6.84 -8.30 -4.70
C LEU A 10 6.38 -7.22 -3.71
N ALA A 11 7.23 -6.83 -2.77
CA ALA A 11 6.91 -5.80 -1.80
C ALA A 11 6.63 -4.45 -2.50
N LEU A 12 7.46 -4.08 -3.47
CA LEU A 12 7.27 -2.86 -4.25
C LEU A 12 5.98 -2.91 -5.09
N ALA A 13 5.70 -4.03 -5.74
CA ALA A 13 4.48 -4.23 -6.51
C ALA A 13 3.22 -4.11 -5.63
N LEU A 14 3.25 -4.65 -4.41
CA LEU A 14 2.17 -4.52 -3.44
C LEU A 14 1.97 -3.09 -2.95
N ILE A 15 3.05 -2.33 -2.72
CA ILE A 15 2.95 -0.92 -2.32
C ILE A 15 2.34 -0.10 -3.45
N ILE A 16 2.87 -0.22 -4.68
CA ILE A 16 2.37 0.52 -5.83
C ILE A 16 0.91 0.15 -6.10
N GLY A 17 0.60 -1.16 -6.11
CA GLY A 17 -0.76 -1.64 -6.31
C GLY A 17 -1.73 -1.15 -5.23
N GLY A 18 -1.32 -1.18 -3.96
CA GLY A 18 -2.11 -0.69 -2.83
C GLY A 18 -2.39 0.82 -2.93
N VAL A 19 -1.38 1.61 -3.30
CA VAL A 19 -1.53 3.06 -3.51
C VAL A 19 -2.49 3.35 -4.66
N LEU A 20 -2.30 2.71 -5.82
CA LEU A 20 -3.19 2.88 -6.97
C LEU A 20 -4.64 2.46 -6.65
N ALA A 21 -4.82 1.34 -5.94
CA ALA A 21 -6.13 0.88 -5.51
C ALA A 21 -6.80 1.85 -4.54
N PHE A 22 -6.02 2.45 -3.62
CA PHE A 22 -6.54 3.44 -2.68
C PHE A 22 -7.00 4.73 -3.38
N PHE A 23 -6.20 5.27 -4.30
CA PHE A 23 -6.61 6.44 -5.09
C PHE A 23 -7.81 6.14 -6.01
N LEU A 24 -7.87 4.94 -6.59
CA LEU A 24 -9.04 4.50 -7.33
C LEU A 24 -10.29 4.42 -6.44
N PHE A 25 -10.14 3.91 -5.22
CA PHE A 25 -11.23 3.89 -4.24
C PHE A 25 -11.74 5.31 -3.95
N LEU A 26 -10.84 6.26 -3.62
CA LEU A 26 -11.21 7.66 -3.37
C LEU A 26 -11.93 8.28 -4.56
N TYR A 27 -11.42 8.04 -5.78
CA TYR A 27 -12.04 8.50 -7.01
C TYR A 27 -13.46 7.96 -7.19
N LEU A 28 -13.66 6.65 -6.97
CA LEU A 28 -14.98 6.01 -7.12
C LEU A 28 -15.97 6.43 -6.03
N THR A 29 -15.49 6.77 -4.83
CA THR A 29 -16.33 7.28 -3.74
C THR A 29 -16.55 8.78 -3.80
N GLY A 30 -15.93 9.48 -4.75
CA GLY A 30 -16.00 10.94 -4.88
C GLY A 30 -15.36 11.68 -3.71
N HIS A 31 -14.41 11.06 -3.01
CA HIS A 31 -13.70 11.69 -1.91
C HIS A 31 -12.47 12.42 -2.45
N ASP A 32 -12.48 13.74 -2.40
CA ASP A 32 -11.32 14.56 -2.73
C ASP A 32 -10.56 14.92 -1.44
N PRO A 33 -9.34 14.37 -1.24
CA PRO A 33 -8.52 14.66 -0.07
C PRO A 33 -8.01 16.11 -0.03
N ASP A 34 -8.02 16.83 -1.15
CA ASP A 34 -7.61 18.24 -1.21
C ASP A 34 -8.72 19.18 -0.72
N GLU A 35 -9.99 18.79 -0.89
CA GLU A 35 -11.16 19.54 -0.42
C GLU A 35 -11.59 19.15 1.00
N SER A 36 -11.50 17.85 1.33
CA SER A 36 -11.93 17.30 2.60
C SER A 36 -10.91 16.30 3.15
N PRO A 37 -10.56 16.36 4.45
CA PRO A 37 -9.59 15.43 5.00
C PRO A 37 -10.15 14.01 5.05
N LEU A 38 -9.26 13.02 4.87
CA LEU A 38 -9.59 11.61 5.03
C LEU A 38 -10.18 11.33 6.41
N THR A 39 -11.32 10.65 6.39
CA THR A 39 -11.98 10.08 7.56
C THR A 39 -11.23 8.86 8.09
N LEU A 40 -11.59 8.43 9.30
CA LEU A 40 -11.02 7.23 9.91
C LEU A 40 -11.17 5.99 9.02
N ILE A 41 -12.28 5.85 8.31
CA ILE A 41 -12.53 4.68 7.45
C ILE A 41 -11.58 4.69 6.25
N GLU A 42 -11.39 5.83 5.59
CA GLU A 42 -10.46 5.92 4.47
C GLU A 42 -9.01 5.67 4.91
N TRP A 43 -8.62 6.13 6.12
CA TRP A 43 -7.32 5.79 6.70
C TRP A 43 -7.14 4.28 6.93
N VAL A 44 -8.17 3.61 7.46
CA VAL A 44 -8.15 2.16 7.67
C VAL A 44 -8.05 1.42 6.33
N ILE A 45 -8.79 1.85 5.32
CA ILE A 45 -8.74 1.26 3.97
C ILE A 45 -7.36 1.45 3.35
N GLY A 46 -6.82 2.67 3.39
CA GLY A 46 -5.47 2.96 2.89
C GLY A 46 -4.41 2.10 3.58
N GLY A 47 -4.50 1.97 4.92
CA GLY A 47 -3.64 1.09 5.70
C GLY A 47 -3.76 -0.38 5.30
N ALA A 48 -4.98 -0.88 5.08
CA ALA A 48 -5.22 -2.26 4.68
C ALA A 48 -4.72 -2.57 3.25
N LEU A 49 -4.82 -1.61 2.33
CA LEU A 49 -4.38 -1.76 0.94
C LEU A 49 -2.86 -1.68 0.79
N ILE A 50 -2.20 -0.77 1.52
CA ILE A 50 -0.76 -0.49 1.36
C ILE A 50 0.08 -1.29 2.37
N GLY A 51 -0.44 -1.52 3.58
CA GLY A 51 0.25 -2.17 4.70
C GLY A 51 0.89 -3.52 4.38
N PRO A 52 0.25 -4.44 3.63
CA PRO A 52 0.86 -5.72 3.26
C PRO A 52 2.19 -5.56 2.53
N GLY A 53 2.34 -4.54 1.67
CA GLY A 53 3.58 -4.27 0.96
C GLY A 53 4.74 -3.90 1.90
N PHE A 54 4.47 -3.08 2.92
CA PHE A 54 5.43 -2.78 3.99
C PHE A 54 5.75 -4.02 4.85
N GLY A 55 4.76 -4.89 5.10
CA GLY A 55 4.98 -6.16 5.78
C GLY A 55 6.01 -7.05 5.05
N TYR A 56 5.92 -7.12 3.72
CA TYR A 56 6.91 -7.84 2.90
C TYR A 56 8.29 -7.16 2.92
N LEU A 57 8.37 -5.82 2.94
CA LEU A 57 9.64 -5.10 3.09
C LEU A 57 10.31 -5.40 4.44
N LEU A 58 9.54 -5.36 5.53
CA LEU A 58 10.05 -5.65 6.87
C LEU A 58 10.54 -7.10 6.99
N ARG A 59 9.77 -8.04 6.44
CA ARG A 59 10.19 -9.46 6.36
C ARG A 59 11.46 -9.63 5.54
N TRP A 60 11.57 -8.94 4.41
CA TRP A 60 12.78 -8.97 3.59
C TRP A 60 13.99 -8.44 4.37
N ARG A 61 13.84 -7.33 5.10
CA ARG A 61 14.91 -6.77 5.94
C ARG A 61 15.33 -7.74 7.05
N ALA A 62 14.39 -8.44 7.68
CA ALA A 62 14.66 -9.38 8.76
C ALA A 62 15.33 -10.69 8.28
N VAL A 63 15.19 -11.02 6.99
CA VAL A 63 15.81 -12.21 6.36
C VAL A 63 17.15 -11.87 5.70
N LYS A 64 17.55 -10.60 5.70
CA LYS A 64 18.84 -10.12 5.20
C LYS A 64 19.92 -10.24 6.26
#